data_AF-A0A3D0R3X9-F1
#
_entry.id   AF-A0A3D0R3X9-F1
#
_cell.length_a   1.000
_cell.length_b   1.000
_cell.length_c   1.000
_cell.angle_alpha   90.00
_cell.angle_beta   90.00
_cell.angle_gamma   90.00
#
_symmetry.space_group_name_H-M   'P 1'
#
loop_
_entity.id
_entity.type
_entity.pdbx_description
1 polymer ?
#
loop_
_entity_poly.entity_id
_entity_poly.type
_entity_poly.pdbx_seq_one_letter_code
_entity_poly.pdbx_strand_id
1 'polypeptide(L)' 'MQRDLATEVDHIDGLGPLGPRGYDPSNWQALSKRHHSRKTAAETFGS' A
#
# COMPACT_ATOMS: atom_id res chain seq x y z
N MET A 1 2.92 16.38 16.88
CA MET A 1 3.49 15.46 15.88
C MET A 1 2.65 15.59 14.62
N GLN A 2 3.22 16.11 13.52
CA GLN A 2 2.51 16.24 12.25
C GLN A 2 2.35 14.85 11.61
N ARG A 3 1.15 14.53 11.12
CA ARG A 3 0.91 13.31 10.33
C ARG A 3 1.25 13.60 8.87
N ASP A 4 2.03 12.73 8.25
CA ASP A 4 2.34 12.82 6.82
C ASP A 4 1.05 12.66 6.00
N LEU A 5 0.89 13.46 4.95
CA LEU A 5 -0.24 13.35 4.03
C LEU A 5 -0.19 12.04 3.26
N ALA A 6 -1.35 11.45 2.98
CA ALA A 6 -1.45 10.34 2.05
C ALA A 6 -1.27 10.86 0.61
N THR A 7 -0.30 10.29 -0.09
CA THR A 7 0.07 10.68 -1.47
C THR A 7 0.06 9.48 -2.42
N GLU A 8 -0.14 8.27 -1.89
CA GLU A 8 -0.11 7.02 -2.65
C GLU A 8 -1.34 6.19 -2.29
N VAL A 9 -1.82 5.43 -3.28
CA VAL A 9 -2.83 4.39 -3.12
C VAL A 9 -2.11 3.07 -3.30
N ASP A 10 -2.35 2.14 -2.37
CA ASP A 10 -1.70 0.84 -2.33
C ASP A 10 -2.74 -0.28 -2.21
N HIS A 11 -2.45 -1.43 -2.81
CA HIS A 11 -3.29 -2.62 -2.73
C HIS A 11 -3.00 -3.39 -1.44
N ILE A 12 -4.02 -3.60 -0.61
CA ILE A 12 -3.88 -4.24 0.70
C ILE A 12 -3.31 -5.65 0.56
N ASP A 13 -3.78 -6.41 -0.44
CA ASP A 13 -3.30 -7.77 -0.74
C ASP A 13 -1.90 -7.85 -1.36
N GLY A 14 -1.32 -6.71 -1.74
CA GLY A 14 0.00 -6.65 -2.38
C GLY A 14 0.07 -7.21 -3.80
N LEU A 15 -1.07 -7.56 -4.42
CA LEU A 15 -1.10 -8.18 -5.76
C LEU A 15 -1.19 -7.17 -6.90
N GLY A 16 -1.41 -5.90 -6.58
CA GLY A 16 -1.47 -4.81 -7.54
C GLY A 16 -2.67 -4.90 -8.50
N PRO A 17 -2.64 -4.17 -9.62
CA PRO A 17 -3.78 -4.03 -10.53
C PRO A 17 -4.13 -5.31 -11.32
N LEU A 18 -3.21 -6.28 -11.40
CA LEU A 18 -3.44 -7.57 -12.07
C LEU A 18 -3.97 -8.65 -11.12
N GLY A 19 -4.04 -8.37 -9.81
CA GLY A 19 -4.64 -9.26 -8.83
C GLY A 19 -6.16 -9.39 -8.99
N PRO A 20 -6.80 -10.43 -8.43
CA PRO A 20 -8.26 -10.64 -8.52
C PRO A 20 -9.10 -9.46 -7.99
N ARG A 21 -8.53 -8.66 -7.10
CA ARG A 21 -9.13 -7.47 -6.49
C ARG A 21 -8.45 -6.17 -6.94
N GLY A 22 -7.82 -6.15 -8.11
CA GLY A 22 -7.02 -5.02 -8.60
C GLY A 22 -7.80 -3.70 -8.72
N TYR A 23 -9.11 -3.78 -8.98
CA TYR A 23 -10.00 -2.62 -9.11
C TYR A 23 -11.10 -2.56 -8.04
N ASP A 24 -10.96 -3.33 -6.95
CA ASP A 24 -11.89 -3.30 -5.82
C ASP A 24 -11.43 -2.22 -4.82
N PRO A 25 -12.20 -1.13 -4.61
CA PRO A 25 -11.83 -0.07 -3.67
C PRO A 25 -11.69 -0.55 -2.23
N SER A 26 -12.32 -1.68 -1.84
CA SER A 26 -12.14 -2.28 -0.52
C SER A 26 -10.80 -3.00 -0.35
N ASN A 27 -10.02 -3.12 -1.44
CA ASN A 27 -8.63 -3.57 -1.44
C ASN A 27 -7.63 -2.42 -1.49
N TRP A 28 -8.09 -1.16 -1.42
CA TRP A 28 -7.21 0.01 -1.49
C TRP A 28 -7.02 0.63 -0.11
N GLN A 29 -5.79 1.10 0.13
CA GLN A 29 -5.47 1.91 1.29
C GLN A 29 -4.67 3.15 0.87
N ALA A 30 -4.96 4.28 1.52
CA ALA A 30 -4.24 5.53 1.31
C ALA A 30 -3.03 5.60 2.25
N LEU A 31 -1.84 5.79 1.69
CA LEU A 31 -0.58 5.84 2.44
C LEU A 31 0.23 7.08 2.08
N SER A 32 0.95 7.63 3.06
CA SER A 32 2.07 8.54 2.76
C SER A 32 3.23 7.74 2.17
N LYS A 33 4.11 8.39 1.41
CA LYS A 33 5.29 7.73 0.80
C LYS A 33 6.11 6.86 1.76
N ARG A 34 6.39 7.38 2.97
CA ARG A 34 7.20 6.68 3.98
C ARG A 34 6.55 5.36 4.44
N HIS A 35 5.24 5.38 4.68
CA HIS A 35 4.50 4.21 5.15
C HIS A 35 4.37 3.15 4.05
N HIS A 36 4.13 3.56 2.81
CA HIS A 36 4.11 2.65 1.68
C HIS A 36 5.49 1.99 1.45
N SER A 37 6.59 2.77 1.45
CA SER A 37 7.94 2.19 1.34
C SER A 37 8.28 1.20 2.47
N ARG A 38 7.82 1.44 3.70
CA ARG A 38 7.98 0.49 4.81
C ARG A 38 7.20 -0.81 4.55
N LYS A 39 5.95 -0.70 4.09
CA LYS A 39 5.12 -1.87 3.75
C LYS A 39 5.78 -2.71 2.65
N THR A 40 6.18 -2.07 1.54
CA THR A 40 6.86 -2.74 0.43
C THR A 40 8.10 -3.50 0.90
N ALA A 41 8.91 -2.90 1.78
CA ALA A 41 10.10 -3.56 2.31
C ALA A 41 9.76 -4.81 3.13
N ALA A 42 8.73 -4.75 3.98
CA ALA A 42 8.30 -5.89 4.78
C ALA A 42 7.76 -7.03 3.90
N GLU A 43 7.04 -6.72 2.82
CA GLU A 43 6.52 -7.71 1.88
C GLU A 43 7.60 -8.32 0.98
N THR A 44 8.57 -7.51 0.54
CA THR A 44 9.60 -7.96 -0.41
C THR A 44 10.64 -8.84 0.25
N PHE A 45 11.07 -8.50 1.46
CA PHE A 45 12.20 -9.16 2.12
C PHE A 45 11.78 -10.12 3.22
N GLY A 46 10.50 -10.15 3.60
CA GLY A 46 10.02 -10.87 4.77
C GLY A 46 10.60 -10.29 6.07
N SER A 47 9.96 -10.61 7.19
CA SER A 47 10.52 -10.37 8.53
C SER A 47 11.44 -11.50 8.97
#